data_AF-A0A930WWM2-F1
#
_entry.id   AF-A0A930WWM2-F1
#
_cell.length_a   1.000
_cell.length_b   1.000
_cell.length_c   1.000
_cell.angle_alpha   90.00
_cell.angle_beta   90.00
_cell.angle_gamma   90.00
#
_symmetry.space_group_name_H-M   'P 1'
#
loop_
_entity.id
_entity.type
_entity.pdbx_description
1 polymer ?
#
loop_
_entity_poly.entity_id
_entity_poly.type
_entity_poly.pdbx_seq_one_letter_code
_entity_poly.pdbx_strand_id
1 'polypeptide(L)'
;MKLYLKGDYTKRVPYGYLELAGKMWFPEDEQISYSNAGNNDALQEDFFSNLSLRKGTADKRWSSVPLKEGVRRLFSHIKESIEINFEDAFATDYTEKGDYLRILTTHLEVLTVDKRAMYIMALEIAKVIDGQISEDNKKTWLTVEEFRKKHEAILSLTFEEANELSLTEIQTMDVVDDPLWEEEANRRKEYILAHGGDISDL
;
A
#
# COMPACT_ATOMS: atom_id res chain seq x y z
N MET A 1 -1.47 4.71 7.09
CA MET A 1 -1.00 5.69 6.07
C MET A 1 -1.78 5.47 4.78
N LYS A 2 -2.17 6.54 4.07
CA LYS A 2 -3.02 6.44 2.89
C LYS A 2 -2.71 7.51 1.85
N LEU A 3 -2.75 7.11 0.59
CA LEU A 3 -2.64 7.98 -0.58
C LEU A 3 -3.87 7.78 -1.46
N TYR A 4 -4.36 8.85 -2.07
CA TYR A 4 -5.44 8.79 -3.05
C TYR A 4 -4.93 9.19 -4.42
N LEU A 5 -5.42 8.52 -5.46
CA LEU A 5 -5.07 8.78 -6.84
C LEU A 5 -6.34 9.07 -7.63
N LYS A 6 -6.30 10.14 -8.44
CA LYS A 6 -7.32 10.45 -9.45
C LYS A 6 -6.71 10.52 -10.83
N GLY A 7 -7.39 10.00 -11.84
CA GLY A 7 -6.90 9.99 -13.21
C GLY A 7 -7.83 9.25 -14.16
N ASP A 8 -7.34 8.92 -15.35
CA ASP A 8 -8.02 8.10 -16.33
C ASP A 8 -7.88 6.61 -16.01
N TYR A 9 -8.88 6.07 -15.30
CA TYR A 9 -8.92 4.64 -14.94
C TYR A 9 -9.21 3.70 -16.11
N THR A 10 -9.40 4.21 -17.34
CA THR A 10 -9.51 3.35 -18.53
C THR A 10 -8.14 2.90 -19.05
N LYS A 11 -7.06 3.51 -18.55
CA LYS A 11 -5.68 3.16 -18.88
C LYS A 11 -5.31 1.81 -18.26
N ARG A 12 -4.55 1.02 -19.01
CA ARG A 12 -4.03 -0.28 -18.55
C ARG A 12 -2.61 -0.14 -18.05
N VAL A 13 -2.32 -0.80 -16.92
CA VAL A 13 -0.97 -0.88 -16.37
C VAL A 13 -0.14 -1.78 -17.30
N PRO A 14 0.96 -1.30 -17.89
CA PRO A 14 1.66 -2.06 -18.94
C PRO A 14 2.42 -3.29 -18.42
N TYR A 15 2.35 -3.55 -17.11
CA TYR A 15 3.06 -4.61 -16.41
C TYR A 15 2.18 -5.30 -15.36
N GLY A 16 2.62 -6.50 -14.95
CA GLY A 16 1.95 -7.30 -13.93
C GLY A 16 2.35 -6.91 -12.51
N TYR A 17 1.71 -7.54 -11.52
CA TYR A 17 1.96 -7.26 -10.10
C TYR A 17 3.41 -7.57 -9.66
N LEU A 18 4.07 -8.57 -10.27
CA LEU A 18 5.46 -8.92 -9.97
C LEU A 18 6.42 -7.81 -10.37
N GLU A 19 6.22 -7.24 -11.57
CA GLU A 19 7.05 -6.14 -12.04
C GLU A 19 6.73 -4.86 -11.25
N LEU A 20 5.46 -4.61 -10.91
CA LEU A 20 5.10 -3.52 -10.01
C LEU A 20 5.81 -3.65 -8.65
N ALA A 21 5.81 -4.85 -8.06
CA ALA A 21 6.54 -5.12 -6.82
C ALA A 21 8.05 -4.90 -6.99
N GLY A 22 8.62 -5.32 -8.12
CA GLY A 22 10.02 -5.02 -8.43
C GLY A 22 10.32 -3.54 -8.46
N LYS A 23 9.52 -2.75 -9.18
CA LYS A 23 9.65 -1.29 -9.19
C LYS A 23 9.52 -0.69 -7.79
N MET A 24 8.62 -1.21 -6.95
CA MET A 24 8.37 -0.68 -5.61
C MET A 24 9.56 -0.85 -4.65
N TRP A 25 10.08 -2.06 -4.53
CA TRP A 25 11.10 -2.35 -3.52
C TRP A 25 12.51 -2.30 -4.07
N PHE A 26 12.71 -2.70 -5.33
CA PHE A 26 14.01 -2.86 -5.95
C PHE A 26 14.04 -2.25 -7.35
N PRO A 27 13.71 -0.95 -7.52
CA PRO A 27 13.74 -0.32 -8.84
C PRO A 27 15.14 -0.35 -9.48
N GLU A 28 16.18 -0.58 -8.70
CA GLU A 28 17.57 -0.71 -9.15
C GLU A 28 17.96 -2.13 -9.61
N ASP A 29 17.19 -3.17 -9.24
CA ASP A 29 17.53 -4.59 -9.51
C ASP A 29 16.47 -5.30 -10.35
N GLU A 30 16.90 -6.06 -11.36
CA GLU A 30 15.97 -6.75 -12.28
C GLU A 30 15.30 -8.02 -11.70
N GLN A 31 15.73 -8.60 -10.57
CA GLN A 31 15.15 -9.87 -10.09
C GLN A 31 15.21 -10.11 -8.57
N ILE A 32 14.06 -10.01 -7.89
CA ILE A 32 13.84 -10.51 -6.51
C ILE A 32 12.48 -11.22 -6.41
N SER A 33 12.34 -12.16 -5.45
CA SER A 33 11.11 -12.93 -5.20
C SER A 33 10.10 -12.18 -4.31
N TYR A 34 8.82 -12.11 -4.71
CA TYR A 34 7.76 -11.39 -4.00
C TYR A 34 6.66 -12.30 -3.46
N SER A 35 5.85 -11.82 -2.51
CA SER A 35 4.59 -12.45 -2.07
C SER A 35 3.44 -11.54 -2.43
N ASN A 36 2.43 -12.06 -3.14
CA ASN A 36 1.28 -11.29 -3.60
C ASN A 36 -0.04 -12.02 -3.30
N ALA A 37 -1.09 -11.24 -3.11
CA ALA A 37 -2.47 -11.67 -3.29
C ALA A 37 -3.11 -10.82 -4.40
N GLY A 38 -3.82 -11.48 -5.32
CA GLY A 38 -4.29 -10.89 -6.58
C GLY A 38 -3.53 -11.44 -7.80
N ASN A 39 -4.17 -11.39 -8.97
CA ASN A 39 -3.59 -11.78 -10.25
C ASN A 39 -3.41 -10.55 -11.16
N ASN A 40 -2.74 -10.72 -12.30
CA ASN A 40 -2.55 -9.61 -13.23
C ASN A 40 -3.90 -9.03 -13.69
N ASP A 41 -4.89 -9.88 -13.93
CA ASP A 41 -6.20 -9.46 -14.40
C ASP A 41 -6.88 -8.48 -13.42
N ALA A 42 -6.86 -8.77 -12.12
CA ALA A 42 -7.41 -7.88 -11.09
C ALA A 42 -6.69 -6.51 -11.02
N LEU A 43 -5.37 -6.48 -11.24
CA LEU A 43 -4.62 -5.23 -11.34
C LEU A 43 -5.01 -4.43 -12.60
N GLN A 44 -5.31 -5.11 -13.71
CA GLN A 44 -5.69 -4.47 -14.97
C GLN A 44 -7.14 -3.98 -14.99
N GLU A 45 -8.07 -4.72 -14.41
CA GLU A 45 -9.50 -4.46 -14.49
C GLU A 45 -9.99 -3.56 -13.35
N ASP A 46 -9.46 -3.77 -12.15
CA ASP A 46 -9.95 -3.14 -10.92
C ASP A 46 -8.88 -2.40 -10.13
N PHE A 47 -7.65 -2.30 -10.67
CA PHE A 47 -6.50 -1.74 -9.97
C PHE A 47 -6.35 -2.35 -8.57
N PHE A 48 -6.62 -3.65 -8.44
CA PHE A 48 -6.53 -4.36 -7.17
C PHE A 48 -5.20 -5.12 -7.05
N SER A 49 -4.49 -4.90 -5.95
CA SER A 49 -3.36 -5.73 -5.56
C SER A 49 -3.08 -5.59 -4.06
N ASN A 50 -2.63 -6.68 -3.43
CA ASN A 50 -2.06 -6.66 -2.10
C ASN A 50 -0.64 -7.23 -2.18
N LEU A 51 0.35 -6.38 -1.93
CA LEU A 51 1.77 -6.68 -2.11
C LEU A 51 2.50 -6.54 -0.78
N SER A 52 3.31 -7.54 -0.45
CA SER A 52 4.17 -7.49 0.73
C SER A 52 5.58 -7.96 0.40
N LEU A 53 6.57 -7.22 0.91
CA LEU A 53 7.94 -7.68 0.89
C LEU A 53 8.15 -8.70 2.01
N ARG A 54 8.63 -9.89 1.65
CA ARG A 54 9.19 -10.82 2.64
C ARG A 54 10.55 -10.29 3.12
N LYS A 55 10.51 -9.34 4.05
CA LYS A 55 11.70 -8.63 4.56
C LYS A 55 12.83 -9.56 5.02
N GLY A 56 12.50 -10.68 5.69
CA GLY A 56 13.48 -11.71 6.11
C GLY A 56 14.16 -12.50 4.98
N THR A 57 13.58 -12.49 3.79
CA THR A 57 14.22 -13.04 2.58
C THR A 57 15.17 -12.02 1.97
N ALA A 58 14.74 -10.75 1.91
CA ALA A 58 15.55 -9.64 1.42
C ALA A 58 16.77 -9.35 2.32
N ASP A 59 16.57 -9.39 3.65
CA ASP A 59 17.62 -9.22 4.64
C ASP A 59 17.34 -10.10 5.88
N LYS A 60 18.30 -10.97 6.21
CA LYS A 60 18.14 -11.94 7.31
C LYS A 60 17.97 -11.29 8.68
N ARG A 61 18.46 -10.06 8.89
CA ARG A 61 18.35 -9.33 10.17
C ARG A 61 16.90 -9.15 10.61
N TRP A 62 15.96 -9.00 9.68
CA TRP A 62 14.53 -8.93 10.00
C TRP A 62 14.01 -10.14 10.77
N SER A 63 14.64 -11.32 10.62
CA SER A 63 14.22 -12.55 11.31
C SER A 63 14.44 -12.48 12.83
N SER A 64 15.37 -11.63 13.28
CA SER A 64 15.78 -11.52 14.68
C SER A 64 15.83 -10.08 15.20
N VAL A 65 15.43 -9.09 14.39
CA VAL A 65 15.42 -7.67 14.80
C VAL A 65 14.64 -7.50 16.11
N PRO A 66 15.20 -6.80 17.11
CA PRO A 66 14.47 -6.50 18.34
C PRO A 66 13.30 -5.55 18.00
N LEU A 67 12.22 -5.69 18.75
CA LEU A 67 11.05 -4.83 18.64
C LEU A 67 10.95 -3.99 19.90
N LYS A 68 10.23 -2.87 19.81
CA LYS A 68 9.86 -2.09 20.99
C LYS A 68 9.20 -2.99 22.05
N GLU A 69 9.50 -2.74 23.32
CA GLU A 69 8.89 -3.48 24.42
C GLU A 69 7.36 -3.51 24.31
N GLY A 70 6.77 -4.69 24.49
CA GLY A 70 5.32 -4.91 24.36
C GLY A 70 4.83 -5.19 22.94
N VAL A 71 5.62 -4.89 21.89
CA VAL A 71 5.24 -5.19 20.51
C VAL A 71 5.45 -6.67 20.19
N ARG A 72 4.38 -7.32 19.73
CA ARG A 72 4.45 -8.71 19.26
C ARG A 72 4.82 -8.75 17.78
N ARG A 73 5.72 -9.65 17.41
CA ARG A 73 6.18 -9.85 16.04
C ARG A 73 5.07 -10.07 15.00
N LEU A 74 3.97 -10.73 15.39
CA LEU A 74 2.82 -10.97 14.50
C LEU A 74 2.05 -9.68 14.17
N PHE A 75 2.08 -8.69 15.05
CA PHE A 75 1.40 -7.40 14.92
C PHE A 75 2.44 -6.29 14.79
N SER A 76 3.42 -6.47 13.91
CA SER A 76 4.48 -5.49 13.70
C SER A 76 4.65 -5.20 12.23
N HIS A 77 5.34 -4.12 11.91
CA HIS A 77 5.67 -3.70 10.54
C HIS A 77 6.52 -4.72 9.74
N ILE A 78 6.95 -5.83 10.35
CA ILE A 78 7.68 -6.90 9.64
C ILE A 78 6.86 -7.48 8.49
N LYS A 79 5.53 -7.54 8.63
CA LYS A 79 4.60 -8.07 7.62
C LYS A 79 3.67 -7.00 7.06
N GLU A 80 4.22 -5.80 6.84
CA GLU A 80 3.48 -4.73 6.19
C GLU A 80 2.99 -5.15 4.81
N SER A 81 1.72 -4.88 4.52
CA SER A 81 1.07 -5.17 3.24
C SER A 81 0.55 -3.88 2.65
N ILE A 82 1.03 -3.55 1.45
CA ILE A 82 0.62 -2.38 0.70
C ILE A 82 -0.48 -2.81 -0.25
N GLU A 83 -1.66 -2.22 -0.08
CA GLU A 83 -2.83 -2.47 -0.91
C GLU A 83 -3.09 -1.32 -1.86
N ILE A 84 -3.58 -1.66 -3.05
CA ILE A 84 -4.20 -0.72 -3.98
C ILE A 84 -5.61 -1.23 -4.31
N ASN A 85 -6.61 -0.35 -4.17
CA ASN A 85 -8.00 -0.64 -4.51
C ASN A 85 -8.82 0.65 -4.67
N PHE A 86 -10.00 0.55 -5.27
CA PHE A 86 -10.99 1.63 -5.23
C PHE A 86 -11.60 1.74 -3.84
N GLU A 87 -11.93 2.97 -3.44
CA GLU A 87 -12.28 3.26 -2.05
C GLU A 87 -13.60 2.66 -1.53
N ASP A 88 -14.49 2.28 -2.44
CA ASP A 88 -15.76 1.62 -2.10
C ASP A 88 -15.72 0.12 -2.36
N ALA A 89 -14.66 -0.39 -3.02
CA ALA A 89 -14.63 -1.77 -3.48
C ALA A 89 -14.70 -2.75 -2.30
N PHE A 90 -13.94 -2.51 -1.22
CA PHE A 90 -13.95 -3.43 -0.09
C PHE A 90 -15.31 -3.49 0.62
N ALA A 91 -15.89 -2.33 0.93
CA ALA A 91 -17.17 -2.23 1.61
C ALA A 91 -18.33 -2.82 0.79
N THR A 92 -18.23 -2.78 -0.54
CA THR A 92 -19.30 -3.23 -1.45
C THR A 92 -19.04 -4.61 -2.06
N ASP A 93 -18.09 -5.37 -1.53
CA ASP A 93 -17.68 -6.67 -2.09
C ASP A 93 -17.31 -6.59 -3.57
N TYR A 94 -16.64 -5.49 -3.94
CA TYR A 94 -16.12 -5.13 -5.25
C TYR A 94 -17.20 -4.91 -6.32
N THR A 95 -18.46 -4.72 -5.90
CA THR A 95 -19.57 -4.42 -6.83
C THR A 95 -19.63 -2.95 -7.24
N GLU A 96 -19.22 -2.04 -6.35
CA GLU A 96 -19.14 -0.62 -6.62
C GLU A 96 -17.68 -0.15 -6.60
N LYS A 97 -17.36 0.73 -7.55
CA LYS A 97 -16.11 1.49 -7.54
C LYS A 97 -16.43 2.87 -6.97
N GLY A 98 -15.58 3.36 -6.09
CA GLY A 98 -15.64 4.76 -5.67
C GLY A 98 -14.99 5.68 -6.70
N ASP A 99 -15.01 6.98 -6.41
CA ASP A 99 -14.46 8.00 -7.32
C ASP A 99 -12.93 7.99 -7.39
N TYR A 100 -12.28 7.40 -6.38
CA TYR A 100 -10.84 7.46 -6.20
C TYR A 100 -10.21 6.09 -5.97
N LEU A 101 -9.04 5.91 -6.56
CA LEU A 101 -8.13 4.83 -6.21
C LEU A 101 -7.38 5.21 -4.93
N ARG A 102 -7.08 4.24 -4.07
CA ARG A 102 -6.28 4.46 -2.87
C ARG A 102 -5.16 3.44 -2.76
N ILE A 103 -4.00 3.90 -2.25
CA ILE A 103 -2.90 3.06 -1.79
C ILE A 103 -2.84 3.18 -0.27
N LEU A 104 -2.88 2.05 0.42
CA LEU A 104 -3.01 2.00 1.87
C LEU A 104 -2.28 0.80 2.46
N THR A 105 -2.25 0.77 3.80
CA THR A 105 -1.56 -0.26 4.58
C THR A 105 -2.28 -0.46 5.90
N THR A 106 -1.90 -1.48 6.67
CA THR A 106 -2.57 -1.81 7.93
C THR A 106 -2.24 -0.84 9.06
N HIS A 107 -1.05 -0.24 9.06
CA HIS A 107 -0.62 0.65 10.13
C HIS A 107 -0.73 2.13 9.77
N LEU A 108 -1.00 2.97 10.77
CA LEU A 108 -1.11 4.42 10.61
C LEU A 108 0.21 5.03 10.14
N GLU A 109 1.32 4.67 10.80
CA GLU A 109 2.68 4.97 10.38
C GLU A 109 3.38 3.69 9.93
N VAL A 110 4.23 3.81 8.91
CA VAL A 110 4.99 2.69 8.31
C VAL A 110 6.47 2.98 8.26
N LEU A 111 7.26 1.90 8.24
CA LEU A 111 8.72 1.95 8.10
C LEU A 111 9.14 2.63 6.81
N THR A 112 10.31 3.24 6.81
CA THR A 112 10.84 3.96 5.65
C THR A 112 10.92 3.09 4.39
N VAL A 113 11.27 1.80 4.50
CA VAL A 113 11.31 0.86 3.38
C VAL A 113 9.95 0.65 2.73
N ASP A 114 8.88 0.58 3.53
CA ASP A 114 7.51 0.41 3.05
C ASP A 114 6.95 1.75 2.54
N LYS A 115 7.24 2.86 3.24
CA LYS A 115 6.87 4.22 2.82
C LYS A 115 7.44 4.56 1.43
N ARG A 116 8.71 4.24 1.20
CA ARG A 116 9.37 4.39 -0.10
C ARG A 116 8.66 3.57 -1.17
N ALA A 117 8.36 2.30 -0.89
CA ALA A 117 7.64 1.42 -1.82
C ALA A 117 6.24 1.94 -2.16
N MET A 118 5.49 2.44 -1.15
CA MET A 118 4.17 3.06 -1.35
C MET A 118 4.26 4.29 -2.27
N TYR A 119 5.27 5.15 -2.07
CA TYR A 119 5.48 6.34 -2.90
C TYR A 119 5.87 5.99 -4.35
N ILE A 120 6.71 4.99 -4.55
CA ILE A 120 7.04 4.52 -5.90
C ILE A 120 5.79 3.94 -6.57
N MET A 121 4.99 3.13 -5.87
CA MET A 121 3.72 2.62 -6.39
C MET A 121 2.78 3.76 -6.81
N ALA A 122 2.64 4.79 -5.97
CA ALA A 122 1.81 5.95 -6.28
C ALA A 122 2.28 6.68 -7.54
N LEU A 123 3.60 6.89 -7.69
CA LEU A 123 4.18 7.50 -8.88
C LEU A 123 3.98 6.66 -10.14
N GLU A 124 4.22 5.35 -10.06
CA GLU A 124 4.09 4.44 -11.19
C GLU A 124 2.63 4.37 -11.68
N ILE A 125 1.67 4.21 -10.77
CA ILE A 125 0.25 4.18 -11.14
C ILE A 125 -0.23 5.55 -11.61
N ALA A 126 0.12 6.65 -10.92
CA ALA A 126 -0.30 7.99 -11.34
C ALA A 126 0.22 8.35 -12.73
N LYS A 127 1.43 7.94 -13.11
CA LYS A 127 1.92 8.12 -14.50
C LYS A 127 1.07 7.36 -15.52
N VAL A 128 0.69 6.12 -15.22
CA VAL A 128 -0.11 5.28 -16.14
C VAL A 128 -1.47 5.88 -16.40
N ILE A 129 -2.13 6.39 -15.35
CA ILE A 129 -3.49 6.92 -15.43
C ILE A 129 -3.54 8.42 -15.72
N ASP A 130 -2.42 9.03 -16.15
CA ASP A 130 -2.30 10.49 -16.34
C ASP A 130 -2.83 11.30 -15.13
N GLY A 131 -2.53 10.81 -13.92
CA GLY A 131 -3.20 11.18 -12.69
C GLY A 131 -2.44 12.09 -11.74
N GLN A 132 -3.10 12.40 -10.62
CA GLN A 132 -2.58 13.18 -9.50
C GLN A 132 -2.71 12.40 -8.19
N ILE A 133 -1.86 12.72 -7.23
CA ILE A 133 -1.75 12.04 -5.93
C ILE A 133 -2.16 13.00 -4.80
N SER A 134 -2.93 12.51 -3.84
CA SER A 134 -3.31 13.24 -2.63
C SER A 134 -2.88 12.46 -1.38
N GLU A 135 -2.43 13.20 -0.37
CA GLU A 135 -1.91 12.66 0.90
C GLU A 135 -2.69 13.17 2.12
N ASP A 136 -3.65 14.06 1.90
CA ASP A 136 -4.34 14.82 2.94
C ASP A 136 -5.85 14.60 2.89
N ASN A 137 -6.23 13.36 2.56
CA ASN A 137 -7.61 12.94 2.36
C ASN A 137 -8.33 13.77 1.29
N LYS A 138 -7.73 13.83 0.09
CA LYS A 138 -8.31 14.41 -1.13
C LYS A 138 -8.46 15.95 -1.11
N LYS A 139 -7.88 16.63 -0.11
CA LYS A 139 -7.96 18.10 0.01
C LYS A 139 -7.06 18.80 -1.00
N THR A 140 -5.86 18.30 -1.22
CA THR A 140 -4.91 18.79 -2.23
C THR A 140 -4.46 17.66 -3.13
N TRP A 141 -4.06 18.03 -4.35
CA TRP A 141 -3.65 17.10 -5.41
C TRP A 141 -2.32 17.55 -6.00
N LEU A 142 -1.34 16.67 -5.95
CA LEU A 142 0.00 16.86 -6.49
C LEU A 142 0.10 16.13 -7.83
N THR A 143 0.69 16.79 -8.82
CA THR A 143 1.18 16.10 -10.02
C THR A 143 2.28 15.10 -9.67
N VAL A 144 2.57 14.16 -10.58
CA VAL A 144 3.67 13.20 -10.44
C VAL A 144 5.00 13.90 -10.11
N GLU A 145 5.30 15.00 -10.78
CA GLU A 145 6.55 15.75 -10.56
C GLU A 145 6.58 16.50 -9.23
N GLU A 146 5.46 17.10 -8.81
CA GLU A 146 5.35 17.75 -7.51
C GLU A 146 5.49 16.74 -6.37
N PHE A 147 4.84 15.58 -6.49
CA PHE A 147 4.95 14.50 -5.50
C PHE A 147 6.38 13.97 -5.42
N ARG A 148 7.01 13.71 -6.58
CA ARG A 148 8.41 13.27 -6.66
C ARG A 148 9.35 14.26 -5.97
N LYS A 149 9.19 15.55 -6.25
CA LYS A 149 10.02 16.61 -5.67
C LYS A 149 9.78 16.75 -4.16
N LYS A 150 8.52 16.67 -3.72
CA LYS A 150 8.16 16.80 -2.29
C LYS A 150 8.78 15.68 -1.45
N HIS A 151 8.82 14.46 -1.98
CA HIS A 151 9.30 13.28 -1.27
C HIS A 151 10.67 12.79 -1.76
N GLU A 152 11.45 13.67 -2.38
CA GLU A 152 12.75 13.36 -2.97
C GLU A 152 13.66 12.64 -1.97
N ALA A 153 13.72 13.10 -0.71
CA ALA A 153 14.56 12.51 0.33
C ALA A 153 14.26 11.03 0.63
N ILE A 154 13.01 10.57 0.47
CA ILE A 154 12.64 9.17 0.65
C ILE A 154 12.79 8.40 -0.66
N LEU A 155 12.39 9.03 -1.78
CA LEU A 155 12.42 8.43 -3.11
C LEU A 155 13.84 8.25 -3.66
N SER A 156 14.82 9.02 -3.17
CA SER A 156 16.22 8.93 -3.58
C SER A 156 16.99 7.85 -2.85
N LEU A 157 16.45 7.28 -1.76
CA LEU A 157 17.11 6.20 -1.03
C LEU A 157 17.20 4.96 -1.92
N THR A 158 18.28 4.20 -1.81
CA THR A 158 18.28 2.81 -2.31
C THR A 158 17.43 1.92 -1.42
N PHE A 159 17.17 0.68 -1.85
CA PHE A 159 16.57 -0.33 -0.98
C PHE A 159 17.37 -0.49 0.33
N GLU A 160 18.69 -0.64 0.24
CA GLU A 160 19.57 -0.86 1.39
C GLU A 160 19.51 0.30 2.38
N GLU A 161 19.57 1.54 1.90
CA GLU A 161 19.51 2.73 2.76
C GLU A 161 18.16 2.81 3.50
N ALA A 162 17.05 2.62 2.78
CA ALA A 162 15.72 2.59 3.39
C ALA A 162 15.57 1.43 4.38
N ASN A 163 16.18 0.27 4.07
CA ASN A 163 16.18 -0.92 4.91
C ASN A 163 16.99 -0.72 6.22
N GLU A 164 18.16 -0.08 6.17
CA GLU A 164 18.95 0.26 7.37
C GLU A 164 18.21 1.20 8.32
N LEU A 165 17.56 2.24 7.76
CA LEU A 165 16.71 3.14 8.54
C LEU A 165 15.58 2.36 9.21
N SER A 166 14.91 1.49 8.44
CA SER A 166 13.78 0.69 8.92
C SER A 166 14.15 -0.31 10.02
N LEU A 167 15.34 -0.90 9.96
CA LEU A 167 15.87 -1.78 11.02
C LEU A 167 16.11 -1.04 12.34
N THR A 168 16.34 0.27 12.28
CA THR A 168 16.47 1.13 13.46
C THR A 168 15.10 1.61 13.95
N GLU A 169 14.24 2.06 13.03
CA GLU A 169 12.89 2.55 13.32
C GLU A 169 12.07 1.51 14.09
N ILE A 170 12.02 0.27 13.61
CA ILE A 170 11.15 -0.78 14.16
C ILE A 170 11.43 -1.09 15.64
N GLN A 171 12.63 -0.78 16.14
CA GLN A 171 13.00 -1.03 17.54
C GLN A 171 12.33 -0.05 18.50
N THR A 172 11.84 1.09 18.01
CA THR A 172 11.31 2.19 18.83
C THR A 172 9.93 2.67 18.42
N MET A 173 9.51 2.32 17.20
CA MET A 173 8.24 2.73 16.60
C MET A 173 7.05 2.12 17.32
N ASP A 174 6.00 2.93 17.50
CA ASP A 174 4.70 2.46 17.95
C ASP A 174 3.98 1.71 16.84
N VAL A 175 3.35 0.60 17.19
CA VAL A 175 2.45 -0.12 16.29
C VAL A 175 1.04 0.37 16.56
N VAL A 176 0.53 1.19 15.65
CA VAL A 176 -0.83 1.71 15.68
C VAL A 176 -1.52 1.28 14.39
N ASP A 177 -2.56 0.46 14.52
CA ASP A 177 -3.38 0.05 13.38
C ASP A 177 -4.16 1.27 12.84
N ASP A 178 -4.34 1.31 11.53
CA ASP A 178 -5.16 2.33 10.87
C ASP A 178 -6.65 2.02 11.18
N PRO A 179 -7.42 2.95 11.76
CA PRO A 179 -8.82 2.70 12.15
C PRO A 179 -9.73 2.44 10.94
N LEU A 180 -9.25 2.72 9.73
CA LEU A 180 -9.97 2.48 8.48
C LEU A 180 -10.57 1.08 8.38
N TRP A 181 -9.89 0.04 8.86
CA TRP A 181 -10.39 -1.34 8.71
C TRP A 181 -11.66 -1.59 9.51
N GLU A 182 -11.77 -0.96 10.68
CA GLU A 182 -13.00 -0.97 11.48
C GLU A 182 -14.10 -0.15 10.78
N GLU A 183 -13.74 1.01 10.21
CA GLU A 183 -14.66 1.84 9.43
C GLU A 183 -15.20 1.08 8.20
N GLU A 184 -14.33 0.42 7.43
CA GLU A 184 -14.69 -0.37 6.25
C GLU A 184 -15.53 -1.61 6.61
N ALA A 185 -15.25 -2.26 7.75
CA ALA A 185 -16.09 -3.35 8.25
C ALA A 185 -17.50 -2.86 8.60
N ASN A 186 -17.63 -1.67 9.19
CA ASN A 186 -18.93 -1.05 9.46
C ASN A 186 -19.65 -0.67 8.16
N ARG A 187 -18.95 -0.05 7.20
CA ARG A 187 -19.50 0.25 5.87
C ARG A 187 -19.99 -1.00 5.16
N ARG A 188 -19.27 -2.12 5.27
CA ARG A 188 -19.68 -3.41 4.69
C ARG A 188 -20.99 -3.93 5.30
N LYS A 189 -21.16 -3.82 6.62
CA LYS A 189 -22.40 -4.19 7.30
C LYS A 189 -23.57 -3.32 6.82
N GLU A 190 -23.36 -2.01 6.73
CA GLU A 190 -24.36 -1.08 6.22
C GLU A 190 -24.76 -1.39 4.77
N TYR A 191 -23.77 -1.68 3.91
CA TYR A 191 -23.99 -2.05 2.51
C TYR A 191 -24.82 -3.34 2.37
N ILE A 192 -24.48 -4.39 3.11
CA ILE A 192 -25.19 -5.68 3.08
C ILE A 192 -26.65 -5.50 3.52
N LEU A 193 -26.89 -4.77 4.61
CA LEU A 193 -28.24 -4.50 5.10
C LEU A 193 -29.05 -3.68 4.08
N ALA A 194 -28.44 -2.68 3.44
CA ALA A 194 -29.10 -1.87 2.41
C ALA A 194 -29.53 -2.70 1.17
N HIS A 195 -28.82 -3.80 0.90
CA HIS A 195 -29.10 -4.71 -0.22
C HIS A 195 -29.90 -5.95 0.19
N GLY A 196 -30.50 -5.96 1.38
CA GLY A 196 -31.37 -7.02 1.87
C GLY A 196 -30.64 -8.31 2.27
N GLY A 197 -29.33 -8.24 2.49
CA GLY A 197 -28.53 -9.35 3.02
C GLY A 197 -28.58 -9.45 4.54
N ASP A 198 -27.99 -10.53 5.07
CA ASP A 198 -27.84 -10.79 6.50
C ASP A 198 -26.37 -10.64 6.92
N ILE A 199 -26.15 -10.15 8.14
CA ILE A 199 -24.84 -9.91 8.74
C ILE A 199 -24.54 -10.89 9.88
N SER A 200 -25.37 -11.92 10.08
CA SER A 200 -25.20 -12.92 11.14
C SER A 200 -23.89 -13.71 11.05
N ASP A 201 -23.33 -13.85 9.84
CA ASP A 201 -22.09 -14.56 9.53
C ASP A 201 -20.84 -13.64 9.47
N LEU A 202 -20.97 -12.36 9.83
CA LEU A 202 -19.88 -11.34 9.81
C LEU A 202 -19.27 -11.01 11.18
#